data_AF-A0A9P4WZF4-F1
#
_entry.id   AF-A0A9P4WZF4-F1
#
_cell.length_a   1.000
_cell.length_b   1.000
_cell.length_c   1.000
_cell.angle_alpha   90.00
_cell.angle_beta   90.00
_cell.angle_gamma   90.00
#
_symmetry.space_group_name_H-M   'P 1'
#
loop_
_entity.id
_entity.type
_entity.pdbx_description
1 polymer ?
#
loop_
_entity_poly.entity_id
_entity_poly.type
_entity_poly.pdbx_seq_one_letter_code
_entity_poly.pdbx_strand_id
1 'polypeptide(L)'
;MAIHTLNPPCQPLRVSGDAIINSAGERVVLKGTALGGYLNMENFITGYPGHEHEHRAALASVLGKEKAQFFFDRLLHYFFTEADAKFFASLGMNCIRLPFNYRHFIDDENPAYFKKEGFALLDRVVSICAKYNLYVVLDLHAAPGGQNQDWHSDGGLNKAMFWEFRVFQDQAIDLWKAIAAHYKGNPVVCGYNLLNEPADPEHVRLISWYERAEKAVRAVDPDTMLFIDGNTYAMDFTYFQNVLPNAVYACHDYAMFGFPIPGQPPYSGSDEHKGKLKRQFDRKAFFMREHNVPIWNGEFGPVYANERNDPEADKVNQSRYHMLQDQLSIYDQDKVSWSIWLYKDIGYQGMVYVKPDTPYMKLVAPFVAKKQKLALDFWGCVDKEGVKDVYGPFVEGLKKMVPEHIQKKKYPHIWTFDRQIERAVRECLMSEYLGWEFAELFEGKTEEELEELAKSFAFENCVKRVGLNDILQEDGKKPAQ
;
A
#
# COMPACT_ATOMS: atom_id res chain seq x y z
N MET A 1 20.24 27.31 8.29
CA MET A 1 21.12 26.53 7.39
C MET A 1 20.30 26.13 6.19
N ALA A 2 20.79 26.32 4.96
CA ALA A 2 20.08 25.84 3.77
C ALA A 2 20.02 24.30 3.80
N ILE A 3 18.85 23.72 3.60
CA ILE A 3 18.68 22.27 3.49
C ILE A 3 19.27 21.89 2.12
N HIS A 4 20.44 21.24 2.11
CA HIS A 4 20.96 20.63 0.88
C HIS A 4 20.15 19.37 0.59
N THR A 5 19.32 19.42 -0.45
CA THR A 5 18.64 18.25 -1.04
C THR A 5 19.25 17.93 -2.41
N LEU A 6 19.32 16.65 -2.76
CA LEU A 6 19.76 16.19 -4.08
C LEU A 6 18.72 16.51 -5.16
N ASN A 7 17.45 16.66 -4.77
CA ASN A 7 16.35 16.83 -5.70
C ASN A 7 16.19 18.31 -6.10
N PRO A 8 15.97 18.61 -7.40
CA PRO A 8 15.59 19.95 -7.82
C PRO A 8 14.23 20.34 -7.21
N PRO A 9 13.93 21.63 -7.05
CA PRO A 9 12.62 22.08 -6.57
C PRO A 9 11.47 21.45 -7.35
N CYS A 10 10.42 21.02 -6.62
CA CYS A 10 9.21 20.48 -7.25
C CYS A 10 8.61 21.51 -8.21
N GLN A 11 8.28 21.05 -9.41
CA GLN A 11 7.61 21.83 -10.45
C GLN A 11 6.30 21.15 -10.82
N PRO A 12 5.31 21.88 -11.36
CA PRO A 12 4.13 21.25 -11.95
C PRO A 12 4.54 20.19 -12.97
N LEU A 13 3.97 18.99 -12.83
CA LEU A 13 4.18 17.87 -13.73
C LEU A 13 2.95 17.64 -14.59
N ARG A 14 3.16 17.16 -15.82
CA ARG A 14 2.09 16.77 -16.73
C ARG A 14 2.49 15.56 -17.57
N VAL A 15 1.50 14.89 -18.13
CA VAL A 15 1.70 13.80 -19.10
C VAL A 15 1.93 14.37 -20.49
N SER A 16 2.89 13.78 -21.22
CA SER A 16 3.17 14.05 -22.63
C SER A 16 3.60 12.76 -23.33
N GLY A 17 2.67 12.14 -24.07
CA GLY A 17 2.88 10.80 -24.61
C GLY A 17 3.10 9.80 -23.47
N ASP A 18 4.13 8.96 -23.60
CA ASP A 18 4.53 7.95 -22.63
C ASP A 18 5.35 8.52 -21.44
N ALA A 19 5.55 9.83 -21.37
CA ALA A 19 6.38 10.49 -20.37
C ALA A 19 5.56 11.34 -19.38
N ILE A 20 6.02 11.39 -18.13
CA ILE A 20 5.75 12.51 -17.23
C ILE A 20 6.83 13.56 -17.49
N ILE A 21 6.46 14.82 -17.67
CA ILE A 21 7.39 15.93 -17.93
C ILE A 21 7.21 17.07 -16.93
N ASN A 22 8.30 17.78 -16.64
CA ASN A 22 8.27 19.02 -15.87
C ASN A 22 7.87 20.24 -16.75
N SER A 23 7.84 21.43 -16.16
CA SER A 23 7.54 22.68 -16.87
C SER A 23 8.54 23.04 -17.98
N ALA A 24 9.77 22.51 -17.95
CA ALA A 24 10.78 22.67 -19.01
C ALA A 24 10.63 21.65 -20.15
N GLY A 25 9.70 20.69 -20.04
CA GLY A 25 9.52 19.62 -21.02
C GLY A 25 10.46 18.44 -20.85
N GLU A 26 11.19 18.37 -19.74
CA GLU A 26 12.13 17.28 -19.46
C GLU A 26 11.41 16.11 -18.80
N ARG A 27 11.76 14.87 -19.20
CA ARG A 27 11.21 13.65 -18.61
C ARG A 27 11.55 13.58 -17.11
N VAL A 28 10.55 13.25 -16.31
CA VAL A 28 10.67 12.96 -14.88
C VAL A 28 10.26 11.51 -14.67
N VAL A 29 11.15 10.72 -14.05
CA VAL A 29 10.82 9.39 -13.55
C VAL A 29 10.62 9.50 -12.04
N LEU A 30 9.39 9.26 -11.59
CA LEU A 30 9.07 9.26 -10.16
C LEU A 30 9.57 7.95 -9.55
N LYS A 31 10.54 8.03 -8.65
CA LYS A 31 11.15 6.89 -7.96
C LYS A 31 10.95 7.06 -6.48
N GLY A 32 10.28 6.11 -5.86
CA GLY A 32 9.91 6.32 -4.47
C GLY A 32 9.34 5.16 -3.71
N THR A 33 8.61 5.49 -2.64
CA THR A 33 8.00 4.51 -1.74
C THR A 33 6.62 4.97 -1.28
N ALA A 34 5.82 4.01 -0.83
CA ALA A 34 4.55 4.28 -0.18
C ALA A 34 4.71 4.43 1.33
N LEU A 35 4.03 5.42 1.90
CA LEU A 35 3.81 5.52 3.36
C LEU A 35 2.64 4.63 3.80
N GLY A 36 2.67 3.35 3.41
CA GLY A 36 1.76 2.34 3.93
C GLY A 36 1.90 2.21 5.45
N GLY A 37 0.79 1.95 6.15
CA GLY A 37 0.77 1.88 7.62
C GLY A 37 0.61 3.23 8.32
N TYR A 38 0.60 4.34 7.56
CA TYR A 38 0.42 5.69 8.09
C TYR A 38 -1.06 6.10 8.11
N LEU A 39 -1.58 6.80 7.08
CA LEU A 39 -3.00 7.20 7.00
C LEU A 39 -3.92 6.11 6.42
N ASN A 40 -3.34 4.95 6.09
CA ASN A 40 -4.07 3.72 5.86
C ASN A 40 -3.26 2.62 6.56
N MET A 41 -3.73 2.16 7.71
CA MET A 41 -3.01 1.16 8.50
C MET A 41 -3.23 -0.22 7.91
N GLU A 42 -2.20 -1.08 7.97
CA GLU A 42 -2.33 -2.48 7.59
C GLU A 42 -1.76 -3.43 8.63
N ASN A 43 -2.40 -4.59 8.69
CA ASN A 43 -2.27 -5.57 9.76
C ASN A 43 -0.84 -6.13 9.89
N PHE A 44 -0.11 -6.32 8.79
CA PHE A 44 1.27 -6.82 8.84
C PHE A 44 2.29 -5.71 9.10
N ILE A 45 1.92 -4.44 8.87
CA ILE A 45 2.82 -3.29 9.02
C ILE A 45 3.00 -2.93 10.49
N THR A 46 1.92 -3.01 11.28
CA THR A 46 1.93 -2.66 12.71
C THR A 46 1.55 -3.81 13.63
N GLY A 47 1.13 -4.96 13.11
CA GLY A 47 1.04 -6.23 13.84
C GLY A 47 -0.35 -6.61 14.37
N TYR A 48 -1.34 -5.70 14.31
CA TYR A 48 -2.74 -6.03 14.63
C TYR A 48 -3.32 -7.01 13.58
N PRO A 49 -4.40 -7.76 13.87
CA PRO A 49 -5.12 -8.58 12.88
C PRO A 49 -6.34 -7.87 12.30
N GLY A 50 -6.82 -8.29 11.13
CA GLY A 50 -8.07 -7.78 10.56
C GLY A 50 -7.94 -6.39 9.93
N HIS A 51 -8.97 -5.56 10.09
CA HIS A 51 -9.11 -4.26 9.43
C HIS A 51 -8.76 -3.08 10.36
N GLU A 52 -8.39 -1.93 9.79
CA GLU A 52 -7.99 -0.75 10.55
C GLU A 52 -9.12 -0.22 11.43
N HIS A 53 -10.35 -0.12 10.90
CA HIS A 53 -11.48 0.39 11.68
C HIS A 53 -11.82 -0.49 12.89
N GLU A 54 -11.70 -1.82 12.76
CA GLU A 54 -11.87 -2.78 13.86
C GLU A 54 -10.76 -2.60 14.90
N HIS A 55 -9.51 -2.46 14.46
CA HIS A 55 -8.37 -2.23 15.34
C HIS A 55 -8.51 -0.94 16.16
N ARG A 56 -8.91 0.16 15.50
CA ARG A 56 -9.17 1.44 16.16
C ARG A 56 -10.32 1.34 17.16
N ALA A 57 -11.40 0.65 16.82
CA ALA A 57 -12.55 0.44 17.70
C ALA A 57 -12.17 -0.40 18.94
N ALA A 58 -11.42 -1.49 18.74
CA ALA A 58 -10.96 -2.34 19.83
C ALA A 58 -10.05 -1.59 20.81
N LEU A 59 -9.06 -0.81 20.31
CA LEU A 59 -8.24 0.03 21.18
C LEU A 59 -9.07 1.09 21.92
N ALA A 60 -10.02 1.75 21.26
CA ALA A 60 -10.87 2.76 21.89
C ALA A 60 -11.74 2.18 23.01
N SER A 61 -12.16 0.92 22.88
CA SER A 61 -12.92 0.20 23.91
C SER A 61 -12.05 -0.14 25.13
N VAL A 62 -10.83 -0.63 24.90
CA VAL A 62 -9.90 -1.05 25.97
C VAL A 62 -9.25 0.14 26.69
N LEU A 63 -8.79 1.15 25.95
CA LEU A 63 -8.09 2.33 26.50
C LEU A 63 -9.03 3.45 26.92
N GLY A 64 -10.25 3.47 26.39
CA GLY A 64 -11.07 4.69 26.31
C GLY A 64 -10.70 5.54 25.10
N LYS A 65 -11.70 6.28 24.58
CA LYS A 65 -11.59 7.05 23.33
C LYS A 65 -10.45 8.07 23.33
N GLU A 66 -10.25 8.79 24.42
CA GLU A 66 -9.24 9.85 24.53
C GLU A 66 -7.82 9.30 24.45
N LYS A 67 -7.51 8.26 25.22
CA LYS A 67 -6.19 7.60 25.20
C LYS A 67 -5.91 6.89 23.88
N ALA A 68 -6.91 6.25 23.27
CA ALA A 68 -6.75 5.64 21.95
C ALA A 68 -6.46 6.70 20.89
N GLN A 69 -7.21 7.82 20.89
CA GLN A 69 -6.94 8.94 19.99
C GLN A 69 -5.54 9.50 20.21
N PHE A 70 -5.14 9.74 21.46
CA PHE A 70 -3.79 10.15 21.82
C PHE A 70 -2.75 9.19 21.23
N PHE A 71 -2.87 7.88 21.49
CA PHE A 71 -1.93 6.89 20.98
C PHE A 71 -1.80 6.93 19.44
N PHE A 72 -2.92 6.97 18.71
CA PHE A 72 -2.87 7.03 17.25
C PHE A 72 -2.29 8.35 16.74
N ASP A 73 -2.60 9.50 17.35
CA ASP A 73 -2.01 10.79 16.95
C ASP A 73 -0.49 10.80 17.14
N ARG A 74 -0.01 10.22 18.24
CA ARG A 74 1.42 10.08 18.52
C ARG A 74 2.08 9.07 17.59
N LEU A 75 1.44 7.92 17.35
CA LEU A 75 1.93 6.91 16.41
C LEU A 75 2.11 7.51 15.01
N LEU A 76 1.07 8.18 14.50
CA LEU A 76 1.12 8.90 13.24
C LEU A 76 2.24 9.96 13.24
N HIS A 77 2.37 10.75 14.30
CA HIS A 77 3.45 11.74 14.38
C HIS A 77 4.84 11.12 14.20
N TYR A 78 5.14 10.03 14.91
CA TYR A 78 6.45 9.37 14.87
C TYR A 78 6.66 8.50 13.63
N PHE A 79 5.60 8.06 12.96
CA PHE A 79 5.69 7.20 11.79
C PHE A 79 6.42 7.89 10.62
N PHE A 80 6.21 9.20 10.44
CA PHE A 80 6.91 9.97 9.41
C PHE A 80 7.21 11.40 9.89
N THR A 81 8.49 11.76 9.90
CA THR A 81 9.01 13.06 10.34
C THR A 81 10.00 13.62 9.32
N GLU A 82 10.58 14.79 9.61
CA GLU A 82 11.65 15.34 8.77
C GLU A 82 12.89 14.44 8.69
N ALA A 83 13.18 13.64 9.72
CA ALA A 83 14.31 12.71 9.70
C ALA A 83 14.10 11.62 8.64
N ASP A 84 12.86 11.13 8.52
CA ASP A 84 12.46 10.13 7.54
C ASP A 84 12.58 10.68 6.11
N ALA A 85 12.02 11.87 5.87
CA ALA A 85 12.10 12.55 4.56
C ALA A 85 13.53 12.89 4.16
N LYS A 86 14.37 13.33 5.12
CA LYS A 86 15.79 13.59 4.88
C LYS A 86 16.54 12.32 4.48
N PHE A 87 16.30 11.20 5.16
CA PHE A 87 16.90 9.92 4.81
C PHE A 87 16.48 9.50 3.40
N PHE A 88 15.18 9.55 3.12
CA PHE A 88 14.64 9.18 1.82
C PHE A 88 15.22 10.00 0.67
N ALA A 89 15.28 11.34 0.81
CA ALA A 89 15.90 12.22 -0.16
C ALA A 89 17.40 11.95 -0.34
N SER A 90 18.11 11.53 0.72
CA SER A 90 19.54 11.17 0.64
C SER A 90 19.83 9.93 -0.20
N LEU A 91 18.82 9.10 -0.49
CA LEU A 91 18.92 7.96 -1.39
C LEU A 91 18.76 8.37 -2.86
N GLY A 92 18.46 9.63 -3.17
CA GLY A 92 18.14 10.08 -4.53
C GLY A 92 16.72 9.73 -4.98
N MET A 93 15.85 9.32 -4.04
CA MET A 93 14.43 9.16 -4.31
C MET A 93 13.73 10.52 -4.35
N ASN A 94 12.66 10.64 -5.14
CA ASN A 94 12.03 11.92 -5.45
C ASN A 94 10.50 11.95 -5.27
N CYS A 95 9.86 10.83 -4.93
CA CYS A 95 8.40 10.76 -4.82
C CYS A 95 7.95 9.95 -3.60
N ILE A 96 6.93 10.41 -2.90
CA ILE A 96 6.24 9.68 -1.85
C ILE A 96 4.81 9.39 -2.32
N ARG A 97 4.41 8.12 -2.37
CA ARG A 97 3.00 7.76 -2.47
C ARG A 97 2.42 7.80 -1.06
N LEU A 98 1.31 8.52 -0.87
CA LEU A 98 0.66 8.69 0.43
C LEU A 98 -0.73 8.04 0.41
N PRO A 99 -0.80 6.72 0.71
CA PRO A 99 -2.06 6.03 0.98
C PRO A 99 -2.82 6.70 2.12
N PHE A 100 -4.12 6.94 1.93
CA PHE A 100 -5.01 7.41 2.98
C PHE A 100 -6.37 6.73 2.95
N ASN A 101 -6.96 6.59 4.14
CA ASN A 101 -8.28 6.04 4.38
C ASN A 101 -9.33 7.17 4.41
N TYR A 102 -10.45 6.99 3.70
CA TYR A 102 -11.54 7.97 3.65
C TYR A 102 -12.06 8.36 5.04
N ARG A 103 -11.94 7.46 6.03
CA ARG A 103 -12.39 7.66 7.41
C ARG A 103 -11.62 8.77 8.15
N HIS A 104 -10.50 9.25 7.63
CA HIS A 104 -9.87 10.47 8.15
C HIS A 104 -10.64 11.75 7.78
N PHE A 105 -11.50 11.70 6.77
CA PHE A 105 -12.18 12.87 6.20
C PHE A 105 -13.69 12.81 6.40
N ILE A 106 -14.28 11.63 6.26
CA ILE A 106 -15.73 11.44 6.30
C ILE A 106 -16.12 10.83 7.65
N ASP A 107 -17.21 11.35 8.21
CA ASP A 107 -17.97 10.70 9.28
C ASP A 107 -19.23 10.10 8.64
N ASP A 108 -19.45 8.80 8.83
CA ASP A 108 -20.57 8.08 8.21
C ASP A 108 -21.94 8.60 8.69
N GLU A 109 -22.01 9.18 9.90
CA GLU A 109 -23.22 9.84 10.43
C GLU A 109 -23.44 11.24 9.83
N ASN A 110 -22.41 11.85 9.26
CA ASN A 110 -22.49 13.18 8.67
C ASN A 110 -21.62 13.34 7.41
N PRO A 111 -21.88 12.55 6.35
CA PRO A 111 -20.95 12.37 5.24
C PRO A 111 -20.82 13.60 4.32
N ALA A 112 -21.68 14.61 4.49
CA ALA A 112 -21.63 15.86 3.74
C ALA A 112 -20.54 16.83 4.25
N TYR A 113 -19.97 16.58 5.43
CA TYR A 113 -18.98 17.47 6.04
C TYR A 113 -17.64 16.75 6.14
N PHE A 114 -16.61 17.37 5.54
CA PHE A 114 -15.25 16.85 5.63
C PHE A 114 -14.52 17.37 6.87
N LYS A 115 -13.93 16.46 7.63
CA LYS A 115 -13.11 16.72 8.82
C LYS A 115 -11.83 17.45 8.44
N LYS A 116 -11.54 18.56 9.12
CA LYS A 116 -10.33 19.37 8.88
C LYS A 116 -9.07 18.64 9.31
N GLU A 117 -9.21 17.75 10.29
CA GLU A 117 -8.15 16.93 10.86
C GLU A 117 -7.53 16.00 9.79
N GLY A 118 -8.35 15.45 8.89
CA GLY A 118 -7.87 14.66 7.75
C GLY A 118 -6.96 15.45 6.81
N PHE A 119 -7.34 16.69 6.47
CA PHE A 119 -6.50 17.59 5.66
C PHE A 119 -5.22 17.99 6.38
N ALA A 120 -5.29 18.26 7.69
CA ALA A 120 -4.11 18.60 8.48
C ALA A 120 -3.05 17.47 8.50
N LEU A 121 -3.50 16.20 8.48
CA LEU A 121 -2.61 15.05 8.38
C LEU A 121 -1.90 14.99 7.02
N LEU A 122 -2.63 15.21 5.91
CA LEU A 122 -2.03 15.31 4.58
C LEU A 122 -1.06 16.50 4.48
N ASP A 123 -1.48 17.68 4.96
CA ASP A 123 -0.69 18.91 4.93
C ASP A 123 0.64 18.76 5.67
N ARG A 124 0.65 18.02 6.77
CA ARG A 124 1.88 17.74 7.51
C ARG A 124 2.88 16.98 6.64
N VAL A 125 2.46 15.92 5.94
CA VAL A 125 3.35 15.15 5.06
C VAL A 125 3.80 15.98 3.87
N VAL A 126 2.87 16.69 3.21
CA VAL A 126 3.17 17.57 2.07
C VAL A 126 4.17 18.65 2.47
N SER A 127 4.00 19.27 3.65
CA SER A 127 4.90 20.30 4.17
C SER A 127 6.30 19.75 4.49
N ILE A 128 6.39 18.53 5.03
CA ILE A 128 7.68 17.86 5.25
C ILE A 128 8.35 17.58 3.89
N CYS A 129 7.62 17.00 2.94
CA CYS A 129 8.14 16.65 1.61
C CYS A 129 8.62 17.89 0.83
N ALA A 130 7.91 19.01 0.95
CA ALA A 130 8.27 20.30 0.35
C ALA A 130 9.68 20.76 0.74
N LYS A 131 10.09 20.59 2.01
CA LYS A 131 11.42 20.99 2.50
C LYS A 131 12.58 20.22 1.85
N TYR A 132 12.29 19.04 1.32
CA TYR A 132 13.28 18.13 0.73
C TYR A 132 13.09 17.96 -0.79
N ASN A 133 12.19 18.74 -1.40
CA ASN A 133 11.81 18.64 -2.82
C ASN A 133 11.38 17.21 -3.22
N LEU A 134 10.53 16.61 -2.39
CA LEU A 134 9.91 15.32 -2.68
C LEU A 134 8.50 15.56 -3.21
N TYR A 135 8.18 14.99 -4.37
CA TYR A 135 6.81 14.95 -4.86
C TYR A 135 5.95 14.03 -3.99
N VAL A 136 4.65 14.28 -3.97
CA VAL A 136 3.65 13.48 -3.28
C VAL A 136 2.55 13.09 -4.27
N VAL A 137 2.25 11.80 -4.36
CA VAL A 137 1.02 11.28 -4.98
C VAL A 137 0.06 10.93 -3.86
N LEU A 138 -1.08 11.61 -3.80
CA LEU A 138 -2.14 11.30 -2.84
C LEU A 138 -2.93 10.11 -3.34
N ASP A 139 -3.15 9.10 -2.50
CA ASP A 139 -3.75 7.83 -2.89
C ASP A 139 -4.95 7.46 -2.00
N LEU A 140 -6.15 7.44 -2.59
CA LEU A 140 -7.36 6.99 -1.88
C LEU A 140 -7.30 5.46 -1.80
N HIS A 141 -6.75 5.01 -0.67
CA HIS A 141 -6.37 3.62 -0.49
C HIS A 141 -7.50 2.76 0.09
N ALA A 142 -8.36 3.37 0.91
CA ALA A 142 -9.62 2.80 1.36
C ALA A 142 -10.76 3.78 1.04
N ALA A 143 -11.68 3.36 0.18
CA ALA A 143 -12.87 4.12 -0.20
C ALA A 143 -14.10 3.69 0.63
N PRO A 144 -15.15 4.53 0.74
CA PRO A 144 -16.41 4.13 1.36
C PRO A 144 -16.91 2.77 0.82
N GLY A 145 -17.31 1.87 1.71
CA GLY A 145 -17.78 0.52 1.34
C GLY A 145 -16.71 -0.45 0.81
N GLY A 146 -15.43 -0.08 0.71
CA GLY A 146 -14.34 -0.96 0.26
C GLY A 146 -14.41 -1.28 -1.24
N GLN A 147 -13.40 -0.85 -2.00
CA GLN A 147 -13.31 -1.03 -3.46
C GLN A 147 -12.79 -2.40 -3.91
N ASN A 148 -12.28 -3.19 -2.97
CA ASN A 148 -11.89 -4.57 -3.18
C ASN A 148 -12.24 -5.38 -1.91
N GLN A 149 -11.83 -6.66 -1.84
CA GLN A 149 -12.25 -7.53 -0.75
C GLN A 149 -11.16 -7.71 0.33
N ASP A 150 -10.04 -6.98 0.25
CA ASP A 150 -8.87 -7.07 1.12
C ASP A 150 -8.87 -6.09 2.30
N TRP A 151 -8.04 -6.40 3.30
CA TRP A 151 -7.95 -5.66 4.56
C TRP A 151 -7.62 -4.18 4.35
N HIS A 152 -6.76 -3.89 3.37
CA HIS A 152 -6.24 -2.55 3.09
C HIS A 152 -7.29 -1.62 2.45
N SER A 153 -8.42 -2.15 1.96
CA SER A 153 -9.60 -1.33 1.58
C SER A 153 -10.50 -0.98 2.78
N ASP A 154 -10.18 -1.52 3.97
CA ASP A 154 -10.84 -1.24 5.24
C ASP A 154 -12.38 -1.40 5.21
N GLY A 155 -12.85 -2.37 4.42
CA GLY A 155 -14.28 -2.67 4.25
C GLY A 155 -14.90 -3.59 5.31
N GLY A 156 -14.09 -4.32 6.09
CA GLY A 156 -14.55 -5.29 7.11
C GLY A 156 -15.28 -6.52 6.55
N LEU A 157 -15.39 -6.62 5.23
CA LEU A 157 -16.21 -7.62 4.55
C LEU A 157 -15.39 -8.28 3.43
N ASN A 158 -15.67 -9.56 3.19
CA ASN A 158 -15.13 -10.29 2.04
C ASN A 158 -15.86 -9.95 0.71
N LYS A 159 -16.44 -8.75 0.62
CA LYS A 159 -17.17 -8.22 -0.54
C LYS A 159 -16.93 -6.71 -0.66
N ALA A 160 -16.67 -6.25 -1.87
CA ALA A 160 -16.47 -4.84 -2.19
C ALA A 160 -17.83 -4.14 -2.39
N MET A 161 -18.30 -3.42 -1.37
CA MET A 161 -19.63 -2.78 -1.40
C MET A 161 -19.63 -1.48 -2.20
N PHE A 162 -18.45 -0.89 -2.45
CA PHE A 162 -18.27 0.28 -3.31
C PHE A 162 -18.95 0.12 -4.69
N TRP A 163 -18.89 -1.08 -5.26
CA TRP A 163 -19.45 -1.37 -6.59
C TRP A 163 -20.98 -1.58 -6.58
N GLU A 164 -21.54 -1.93 -5.43
CA GLU A 164 -22.95 -2.28 -5.28
C GLU A 164 -23.81 -1.06 -4.97
N PHE A 165 -23.25 -0.05 -4.29
CA PHE A 165 -23.97 1.13 -3.86
C PHE A 165 -23.34 2.40 -4.41
N ARG A 166 -24.10 3.09 -5.27
CA ARG A 166 -23.67 4.35 -5.89
C ARG A 166 -23.32 5.45 -4.88
N VAL A 167 -23.94 5.46 -3.70
CA VAL A 167 -23.65 6.47 -2.66
C VAL A 167 -22.16 6.47 -2.26
N PHE A 168 -21.52 5.31 -2.17
CA PHE A 168 -20.10 5.20 -1.84
C PHE A 168 -19.19 5.76 -2.94
N GLN A 169 -19.57 5.51 -4.18
CA GLN A 169 -18.88 6.05 -5.36
C GLN A 169 -18.97 7.59 -5.41
N ASP A 170 -20.15 8.13 -5.12
CA ASP A 170 -20.39 9.58 -5.16
C ASP A 170 -19.68 10.28 -3.98
N GLN A 171 -19.67 9.67 -2.78
CA GLN A 171 -18.88 10.15 -1.63
C GLN A 171 -17.37 10.21 -1.92
N ALA A 172 -16.81 9.19 -2.57
CA ALA A 172 -15.41 9.19 -2.98
C ALA A 172 -15.09 10.32 -3.97
N ILE A 173 -15.99 10.58 -4.93
CA ILE A 173 -15.85 11.71 -5.89
C ILE A 173 -15.93 13.06 -5.17
N ASP A 174 -16.85 13.22 -4.22
CA ASP A 174 -16.97 14.47 -3.45
C ASP A 174 -15.75 14.72 -2.56
N LEU A 175 -15.19 13.66 -1.95
CA LEU A 175 -13.92 13.76 -1.23
C LEU A 175 -12.78 14.21 -2.16
N TRP A 176 -12.68 13.62 -3.35
CA TRP A 176 -11.68 14.02 -4.33
C TRP A 176 -11.83 15.47 -4.79
N LYS A 177 -13.05 15.97 -4.98
CA LYS A 177 -13.29 17.39 -5.27
C LYS A 177 -12.77 18.29 -4.14
N ALA A 178 -12.97 17.89 -2.88
CA ALA A 178 -12.48 18.65 -1.74
C ALA A 178 -10.95 18.64 -1.64
N ILE A 179 -10.32 17.47 -1.83
CA ILE A 179 -8.86 17.33 -1.87
C ILE A 179 -8.26 18.13 -3.02
N ALA A 180 -8.85 18.04 -4.22
CA ALA A 180 -8.42 18.80 -5.39
C ALA A 180 -8.54 20.32 -5.16
N ALA A 181 -9.63 20.79 -4.54
CA ALA A 181 -9.78 22.20 -4.18
C ALA A 181 -8.71 22.68 -3.20
N HIS A 182 -8.28 21.82 -2.27
CA HIS A 182 -7.29 22.13 -1.26
C HIS A 182 -5.85 22.17 -1.81
N TYR A 183 -5.51 21.26 -2.75
CA TYR A 183 -4.13 21.13 -3.27
C TYR A 183 -3.89 21.73 -4.65
N LYS A 184 -4.92 22.20 -5.36
CA LYS A 184 -4.78 22.82 -6.67
C LYS A 184 -3.67 23.88 -6.68
N GLY A 185 -2.73 23.71 -7.60
CA GLY A 185 -1.59 24.63 -7.79
C GLY A 185 -0.41 24.42 -6.83
N ASN A 186 -0.46 23.42 -5.94
CA ASN A 186 0.67 23.03 -5.12
C ASN A 186 1.58 22.05 -5.91
N PRO A 187 2.81 22.44 -6.31
CA PRO A 187 3.67 21.60 -7.14
C PRO A 187 4.24 20.37 -6.40
N VAL A 188 4.14 20.33 -5.06
CA VAL A 188 4.56 19.17 -4.27
C VAL A 188 3.59 18.02 -4.48
N VAL A 189 2.29 18.29 -4.59
CA VAL A 189 1.28 17.27 -4.91
C VAL A 189 1.25 17.09 -6.42
N CYS A 190 1.96 16.09 -6.93
CA CYS A 190 2.10 15.88 -8.37
C CYS A 190 0.99 15.00 -8.97
N GLY A 191 0.16 14.36 -8.13
CA GLY A 191 -0.89 13.51 -8.63
C GLY A 191 -1.92 13.04 -7.60
N TYR A 192 -3.09 12.67 -8.14
CA TYR A 192 -4.18 12.03 -7.42
C TYR A 192 -4.38 10.60 -7.93
N ASN A 193 -3.99 9.61 -7.13
CA ASN A 193 -4.29 8.21 -7.38
C ASN A 193 -5.70 7.91 -6.89
N LEU A 194 -6.65 7.95 -7.84
CA LEU A 194 -8.07 8.10 -7.53
C LEU A 194 -8.66 6.94 -6.72
N LEU A 195 -8.16 5.73 -6.92
CA LEU A 195 -8.66 4.55 -6.25
C LEU A 195 -7.60 3.44 -6.31
N ASN A 196 -7.11 3.02 -5.15
CA ASN A 196 -6.15 1.92 -5.06
C ASN A 196 -6.80 0.57 -5.35
N GLU A 197 -6.14 -0.25 -6.18
CA GLU A 197 -6.45 -1.68 -6.39
C GLU A 197 -7.96 -2.01 -6.48
N PRO A 198 -8.72 -1.35 -7.37
CA PRO A 198 -10.12 -1.69 -7.55
C PRO A 198 -10.27 -3.15 -8.02
N ALA A 199 -11.31 -3.82 -7.53
CA ALA A 199 -11.64 -5.19 -7.92
C ALA A 199 -13.15 -5.29 -8.21
N ASP A 200 -13.57 -4.71 -9.34
CA ASP A 200 -14.94 -4.76 -9.86
C ASP A 200 -15.16 -6.09 -10.63
N PRO A 201 -16.04 -6.99 -10.15
CA PRO A 201 -16.37 -8.23 -10.85
C PRO A 201 -16.93 -8.04 -12.27
N GLU A 202 -17.54 -6.87 -12.57
CA GLU A 202 -18.12 -6.57 -13.88
C GLU A 202 -17.15 -5.85 -14.82
N HIS A 203 -15.98 -5.42 -14.30
CA HIS A 203 -14.93 -4.64 -14.98
C HIS A 203 -15.33 -3.25 -15.53
N VAL A 204 -16.59 -3.06 -15.94
CA VAL A 204 -17.07 -1.85 -16.61
C VAL A 204 -17.53 -0.74 -15.67
N ARG A 205 -17.87 -1.06 -14.41
CA ARG A 205 -18.30 -0.05 -13.43
C ARG A 205 -17.11 0.80 -12.99
N LEU A 206 -15.93 0.21 -12.89
CA LEU A 206 -14.68 0.93 -12.65
C LEU A 206 -14.44 2.04 -13.69
N ILE A 207 -14.51 1.69 -14.98
CA ILE A 207 -14.28 2.65 -16.08
C ILE A 207 -15.32 3.77 -16.02
N SER A 208 -16.58 3.40 -15.87
CA SER A 208 -17.69 4.37 -15.73
C SER A 208 -17.51 5.29 -14.51
N TRP A 209 -16.92 4.79 -13.43
CA TRP A 209 -16.61 5.59 -12.24
C TRP A 209 -15.45 6.54 -12.51
N TYR A 210 -14.35 6.08 -13.12
CA TYR A 210 -13.21 6.93 -13.46
C TYR A 210 -13.59 8.08 -14.38
N GLU A 211 -14.44 7.86 -15.38
CA GLU A 211 -14.92 8.93 -16.27
C GLU A 211 -15.75 9.99 -15.52
N ARG A 212 -16.48 9.61 -14.47
CA ARG A 212 -17.23 10.56 -13.63
C ARG A 212 -16.30 11.30 -12.68
N ALA A 213 -15.38 10.57 -12.05
CA ALA A 213 -14.40 11.12 -11.12
C ALA A 213 -13.47 12.12 -11.82
N GLU A 214 -12.96 11.78 -13.01
CA GLU A 214 -12.12 12.65 -13.83
C GLU A 214 -12.82 13.98 -14.13
N LYS A 215 -14.03 13.96 -14.70
CA LYS A 215 -14.80 15.17 -15.02
C LYS A 215 -15.03 16.04 -13.77
N ALA A 216 -15.39 15.40 -12.66
CA ALA A 216 -15.67 16.08 -11.41
C ALA A 216 -14.42 16.74 -10.80
N VAL A 217 -13.30 16.03 -10.79
CA VAL A 217 -12.02 16.55 -10.28
C VAL A 217 -11.49 17.65 -11.20
N ARG A 218 -11.54 17.46 -12.53
CA ARG A 218 -11.06 18.45 -13.51
C ARG A 218 -11.85 19.74 -13.50
N ALA A 219 -13.14 19.71 -13.14
CA ALA A 219 -13.93 20.91 -12.92
C ALA A 219 -13.39 21.79 -11.78
N VAL A 220 -12.64 21.20 -10.84
CA VAL A 220 -12.01 21.89 -9.71
C VAL A 220 -10.53 22.17 -10.01
N ASP A 221 -9.77 21.11 -10.34
CA ASP A 221 -8.34 21.11 -10.61
C ASP A 221 -8.05 20.50 -12.01
N PRO A 222 -7.90 21.35 -13.04
CA PRO A 222 -7.66 20.89 -14.40
C PRO A 222 -6.25 20.35 -14.64
N ASP A 223 -5.28 20.64 -13.75
CA ASP A 223 -3.86 20.56 -14.08
C ASP A 223 -3.13 19.40 -13.40
N THR A 224 -3.50 19.03 -12.17
CA THR A 224 -2.80 17.95 -11.43
C THR A 224 -3.02 16.58 -12.10
N MET A 225 -1.99 15.75 -12.26
CA MET A 225 -2.14 14.45 -12.94
C MET A 225 -3.09 13.51 -12.18
N LEU A 226 -3.81 12.65 -12.91
CA LEU A 226 -4.57 11.55 -12.30
C LEU A 226 -3.79 10.25 -12.46
N PHE A 227 -3.71 9.45 -11.40
CA PHE A 227 -3.12 8.12 -11.41
C PHE A 227 -4.24 7.07 -11.35
N ILE A 228 -4.29 6.20 -12.36
CA ILE A 228 -5.43 5.34 -12.65
C ILE A 228 -5.02 3.87 -12.53
N ASP A 229 -5.45 3.21 -11.46
CA ASP A 229 -5.22 1.78 -11.25
C ASP A 229 -6.05 0.93 -12.20
N GLY A 230 -5.44 -0.14 -12.69
CA GLY A 230 -6.15 -1.21 -13.39
C GLY A 230 -7.13 -1.95 -12.47
N ASN A 231 -8.06 -2.70 -13.07
CA ASN A 231 -8.95 -3.55 -12.30
C ASN A 231 -8.20 -4.78 -11.74
N THR A 232 -8.90 -5.58 -10.93
CA THR A 232 -8.40 -6.82 -10.34
C THR A 232 -7.06 -6.57 -9.64
N TYR A 233 -7.06 -5.63 -8.68
CA TYR A 233 -5.89 -5.27 -7.89
C TYR A 233 -4.75 -4.69 -8.76
N ALA A 234 -5.09 -3.72 -9.63
CA ALA A 234 -4.14 -3.07 -10.53
C ALA A 234 -3.38 -4.02 -11.47
N MET A 235 -3.92 -5.22 -11.76
CA MET A 235 -3.29 -6.22 -12.62
C MET A 235 -3.94 -6.35 -14.00
N ASP A 236 -5.10 -5.73 -14.21
CA ASP A 236 -5.92 -5.96 -15.41
C ASP A 236 -6.44 -4.67 -16.05
N PHE A 237 -6.02 -4.44 -17.29
CA PHE A 237 -6.47 -3.34 -18.15
C PHE A 237 -7.31 -3.81 -19.35
N THR A 238 -7.69 -5.08 -19.44
CA THR A 238 -8.34 -5.67 -20.64
C THR A 238 -9.67 -5.02 -21.05
N TYR A 239 -10.36 -4.34 -20.14
CA TYR A 239 -11.60 -3.62 -20.44
C TYR A 239 -11.40 -2.12 -20.71
N PHE A 240 -10.21 -1.58 -20.45
CA PHE A 240 -9.92 -0.17 -20.70
C PHE A 240 -9.81 0.05 -22.22
N GLN A 241 -10.57 1.00 -22.74
CA GLN A 241 -10.62 1.29 -24.19
C GLN A 241 -10.07 2.69 -24.53
N ASN A 242 -10.14 3.61 -23.57
CA ASN A 242 -9.81 5.02 -23.76
C ASN A 242 -8.84 5.48 -22.69
N VAL A 243 -8.05 6.50 -23.04
CA VAL A 243 -7.16 7.19 -22.10
C VAL A 243 -7.81 8.45 -21.56
N LEU A 244 -7.64 8.71 -20.27
CA LEU A 244 -8.07 9.95 -19.63
C LEU A 244 -7.03 11.06 -19.87
N PRO A 245 -7.45 12.34 -19.94
CA PRO A 245 -6.52 13.44 -20.16
C PRO A 245 -5.61 13.66 -18.95
N ASN A 246 -4.32 13.87 -19.23
CA ASN A 246 -3.30 14.11 -18.22
C ASN A 246 -3.30 13.03 -17.12
N ALA A 247 -3.35 11.76 -17.54
CA ALA A 247 -3.43 10.60 -16.67
C ALA A 247 -2.24 9.65 -16.84
N VAL A 248 -1.77 9.12 -15.72
CA VAL A 248 -0.75 8.09 -15.59
C VAL A 248 -1.44 6.79 -15.19
N TYR A 249 -1.10 5.68 -15.83
CA TYR A 249 -1.78 4.41 -15.57
C TYR A 249 -0.92 3.52 -14.67
N ALA A 250 -1.57 2.96 -13.66
CA ALA A 250 -0.92 2.35 -12.50
C ALA A 250 -1.13 0.83 -12.46
N CYS A 251 -0.04 0.07 -12.53
CA CYS A 251 -0.06 -1.37 -12.27
C CYS A 251 0.65 -1.71 -10.97
N HIS A 252 0.30 -2.84 -10.35
CA HIS A 252 1.02 -3.38 -9.20
C HIS A 252 1.75 -4.67 -9.57
N ASP A 253 3.06 -4.69 -9.37
CA ASP A 253 3.96 -5.72 -9.90
C ASP A 253 4.70 -6.56 -8.85
N TYR A 254 3.93 -7.13 -7.93
CA TYR A 254 4.43 -8.16 -7.01
C TYR A 254 4.86 -9.44 -7.74
N ALA A 255 6.12 -9.82 -7.60
CA ALA A 255 6.68 -11.05 -8.14
C ALA A 255 6.58 -12.20 -7.14
N MET A 256 6.07 -13.36 -7.55
CA MET A 256 5.88 -14.52 -6.66
C MET A 256 7.17 -14.98 -5.98
N PHE A 257 8.34 -14.81 -6.63
CA PHE A 257 9.64 -15.13 -6.03
C PHE A 257 10.03 -14.23 -4.85
N GLY A 258 9.32 -13.11 -4.65
CA GLY A 258 9.48 -12.21 -3.53
C GLY A 258 8.79 -12.68 -2.25
N PHE A 259 8.03 -13.79 -2.29
CA PHE A 259 7.19 -14.27 -1.20
C PHE A 259 7.64 -15.63 -0.63
N PRO A 260 7.30 -15.95 0.63
CA PRO A 260 7.62 -17.23 1.25
C PRO A 260 6.58 -18.29 0.86
N ILE A 261 6.58 -18.72 -0.39
CA ILE A 261 5.62 -19.72 -0.88
C ILE A 261 6.17 -21.13 -0.62
N PRO A 262 5.45 -21.99 0.14
CA PRO A 262 5.92 -23.34 0.44
C PRO A 262 6.24 -24.15 -0.84
N GLY A 263 7.42 -24.76 -0.87
CA GLY A 263 7.90 -25.59 -1.99
C GLY A 263 8.41 -24.80 -3.21
N GLN A 264 8.37 -23.47 -3.19
CA GLN A 264 8.94 -22.65 -4.27
C GLN A 264 10.47 -22.55 -4.11
N PRO A 265 11.26 -22.80 -5.17
CA PRO A 265 12.71 -22.58 -5.12
C PRO A 265 13.04 -21.08 -5.09
N PRO A 266 14.16 -20.66 -4.47
CA PRO A 266 14.63 -19.28 -4.51
C PRO A 266 14.85 -18.77 -5.94
N TYR A 267 14.78 -17.45 -6.10
CA TYR A 267 15.11 -16.82 -7.38
C TYR A 267 16.58 -17.06 -7.74
N SER A 268 16.83 -17.65 -8.92
CA SER A 268 18.18 -18.00 -9.38
C SER A 268 18.77 -17.01 -10.40
N GLY A 269 17.98 -16.05 -10.90
CA GLY A 269 18.42 -15.17 -12.00
C GLY A 269 18.59 -15.87 -13.36
N SER A 270 18.10 -17.10 -13.50
CA SER A 270 18.11 -17.82 -14.78
C SER A 270 17.27 -17.09 -15.83
N ASP A 271 17.54 -17.32 -17.12
CA ASP A 271 16.76 -16.74 -18.21
C ASP A 271 15.28 -17.10 -18.12
N GLU A 272 14.95 -18.28 -17.60
CA GLU A 272 13.57 -18.68 -17.34
C GLU A 272 12.91 -17.76 -16.30
N HIS A 273 13.60 -17.52 -15.18
CA HIS A 273 13.08 -16.69 -14.10
C HIS A 273 12.98 -15.21 -14.52
N LYS A 274 14.01 -14.67 -15.18
CA LYS A 274 13.98 -13.32 -15.78
C LYS A 274 12.85 -13.18 -16.80
N GLY A 275 12.67 -14.20 -17.63
CA GLY A 275 11.57 -14.27 -18.58
C GLY A 275 10.18 -14.29 -17.90
N LYS A 276 10.04 -14.93 -16.73
CA LYS A 276 8.80 -14.89 -15.93
C LYS A 276 8.51 -13.48 -15.42
N LEU A 277 9.51 -12.81 -14.83
CA LEU A 277 9.36 -11.42 -14.37
C LEU A 277 8.95 -10.50 -15.52
N LYS A 278 9.65 -10.58 -16.66
CA LYS A 278 9.36 -9.73 -17.82
C LYS A 278 7.95 -9.99 -18.38
N ARG A 279 7.55 -11.25 -18.59
CA ARG A 279 6.21 -11.58 -19.09
C ARG A 279 5.10 -11.10 -18.16
N GLN A 280 5.33 -11.18 -16.85
CA GLN A 280 4.38 -10.68 -15.86
C GLN A 280 4.19 -9.17 -15.99
N PHE A 281 5.29 -8.41 -16.02
CA PHE A 281 5.24 -6.96 -16.18
C PHE A 281 4.63 -6.56 -17.53
N ASP A 282 5.05 -7.20 -18.63
CA ASP A 282 4.54 -6.92 -19.96
C ASP A 282 3.03 -7.08 -20.05
N ARG A 283 2.47 -8.12 -19.42
CA ARG A 283 1.02 -8.34 -19.34
C ARG A 283 0.30 -7.22 -18.60
N LYS A 284 0.91 -6.61 -17.59
CA LYS A 284 0.29 -5.53 -16.80
C LYS A 284 0.46 -4.16 -17.47
N ALA A 285 1.52 -3.98 -18.23
CA ALA A 285 1.85 -2.73 -18.92
C ALA A 285 1.31 -2.64 -20.35
N PHE A 286 0.64 -3.68 -20.87
CA PHE A 286 0.25 -3.77 -22.28
C PHE A 286 -0.57 -2.55 -22.74
N PHE A 287 -1.58 -2.15 -21.96
CA PHE A 287 -2.46 -1.03 -22.27
C PHE A 287 -1.67 0.28 -22.38
N MET A 288 -0.77 0.53 -21.42
CA MET A 288 0.03 1.76 -21.43
C MET A 288 0.92 1.87 -22.65
N ARG A 289 1.53 0.75 -23.08
CA ARG A 289 2.36 0.69 -24.28
C ARG A 289 1.55 0.85 -25.56
N GLU A 290 0.40 0.18 -25.66
CA GLU A 290 -0.49 0.28 -26.82
C GLU A 290 -1.07 1.69 -27.01
N HIS A 291 -1.34 2.39 -25.90
CA HIS A 291 -1.92 3.73 -25.91
C HIS A 291 -0.92 4.87 -25.77
N ASN A 292 0.39 4.57 -25.70
CA ASN A 292 1.47 5.55 -25.55
C ASN A 292 1.22 6.53 -24.38
N VAL A 293 0.95 5.97 -23.20
CA VAL A 293 0.77 6.70 -21.93
C VAL A 293 1.78 6.25 -20.87
N PRO A 294 2.09 7.06 -19.85
CA PRO A 294 3.13 6.72 -18.90
C PRO A 294 2.73 5.53 -18.03
N ILE A 295 3.70 4.66 -17.75
CA ILE A 295 3.56 3.55 -16.82
C ILE A 295 4.02 3.99 -15.44
N TRP A 296 3.17 3.79 -14.44
CA TRP A 296 3.56 3.80 -13.04
C TRP A 296 3.36 2.43 -12.42
N ASN A 297 4.39 1.90 -11.77
CA ASN A 297 4.26 0.75 -10.89
C ASN A 297 3.99 1.24 -9.46
N GLY A 298 2.72 1.27 -9.07
CA GLY A 298 2.29 1.85 -7.79
C GLY A 298 2.76 1.06 -6.58
N GLU A 299 2.97 -0.25 -6.76
CA GLU A 299 3.42 -1.16 -5.71
C GLU A 299 4.17 -2.37 -6.26
N PHE A 300 5.30 -2.66 -5.63
CA PHE A 300 6.09 -3.87 -5.82
C PHE A 300 7.06 -4.02 -4.65
N GLY A 301 7.79 -5.13 -4.66
CA GLY A 301 8.85 -5.42 -3.69
C GLY A 301 8.70 -6.82 -3.10
N PRO A 302 9.79 -7.41 -2.60
CA PRO A 302 9.75 -8.67 -1.88
C PRO A 302 9.53 -8.46 -0.37
N VAL A 303 9.09 -9.50 0.34
CA VAL A 303 9.18 -9.55 1.81
C VAL A 303 10.55 -10.06 2.23
N TYR A 304 10.93 -9.94 3.49
CA TYR A 304 12.23 -10.38 3.98
C TYR A 304 12.10 -11.42 5.09
N ALA A 305 12.93 -12.46 4.99
CA ALA A 305 13.10 -13.43 6.06
C ALA A 305 13.81 -12.76 7.24
N ASN A 306 13.45 -13.16 8.46
CA ASN A 306 13.98 -12.58 9.68
C ASN A 306 15.06 -13.50 10.24
N GLU A 307 16.29 -13.00 10.29
CA GLU A 307 17.50 -13.73 10.74
C GLU A 307 17.37 -14.30 12.16
N ARG A 308 16.45 -13.76 12.98
CA ARG A 308 16.20 -14.23 14.35
C ARG A 308 15.44 -15.57 14.40
N ASN A 309 14.67 -15.90 13.37
CA ASN A 309 13.83 -17.10 13.35
C ASN A 309 13.96 -17.94 12.08
N ASP A 310 14.74 -17.51 11.10
CA ASP A 310 15.06 -18.27 9.89
C ASP A 310 16.59 -18.36 9.70
N PRO A 311 17.21 -19.55 9.86
CA PRO A 311 18.65 -19.71 9.68
C PRO A 311 19.11 -19.53 8.23
N GLU A 312 18.20 -19.61 7.26
CA GLU A 312 18.48 -19.36 5.83
C GLU A 312 18.12 -17.92 5.41
N ALA A 313 17.78 -17.04 6.37
CA ALA A 313 17.32 -15.69 6.08
C ALA A 313 18.24 -14.91 5.15
N ASP A 314 19.56 -14.99 5.36
CA ASP A 314 20.54 -14.33 4.51
C ASP A 314 20.42 -14.79 3.05
N LYS A 315 20.42 -16.11 2.82
CA LYS A 315 20.32 -16.70 1.49
C LYS A 315 18.98 -16.34 0.82
N VAL A 316 17.89 -16.41 1.58
CA VAL A 316 16.55 -16.03 1.10
C VAL A 316 16.55 -14.55 0.70
N ASN A 317 17.02 -13.67 1.58
CA ASN A 317 17.04 -12.23 1.35
C ASN A 317 17.95 -11.85 0.18
N GLN A 318 19.12 -12.48 0.02
CA GLN A 318 19.99 -12.27 -1.15
C GLN A 318 19.30 -12.65 -2.47
N SER A 319 18.56 -13.76 -2.51
CA SER A 319 17.80 -14.13 -3.71
C SER A 319 16.71 -13.10 -4.06
N ARG A 320 16.07 -12.51 -3.04
CA ARG A 320 15.02 -11.50 -3.18
C ARG A 320 15.59 -10.13 -3.59
N TYR A 321 16.77 -9.77 -3.10
CA TYR A 321 17.52 -8.61 -3.58
C TYR A 321 17.91 -8.74 -5.06
N HIS A 322 18.41 -9.91 -5.48
CA HIS A 322 18.71 -10.17 -6.89
C HIS A 322 17.45 -10.08 -7.77
N MET A 323 16.33 -10.67 -7.34
CA MET A 323 15.05 -10.53 -8.03
C MET A 323 14.62 -9.06 -8.17
N LEU A 324 14.73 -8.27 -7.10
CA LEU A 324 14.38 -6.86 -7.10
C LEU A 324 15.23 -6.06 -8.11
N GLN A 325 16.53 -6.32 -8.18
CA GLN A 325 17.42 -5.68 -9.15
C GLN A 325 17.02 -6.01 -10.60
N ASP A 326 16.62 -7.24 -10.87
CA ASP A 326 16.11 -7.64 -12.19
C ASP A 326 14.75 -6.98 -12.51
N GLN A 327 13.84 -6.83 -11.53
CA GLN A 327 12.59 -6.08 -11.72
C GLN A 327 12.86 -4.60 -12.04
N LEU A 328 13.74 -3.94 -11.28
CA LEU A 328 14.13 -2.55 -11.54
C LEU A 328 14.79 -2.40 -12.93
N SER A 329 15.56 -3.39 -13.36
CA SER A 329 16.16 -3.42 -14.70
C SER A 329 15.13 -3.59 -15.83
N ILE A 330 13.99 -4.23 -15.56
CA ILE A 330 12.85 -4.28 -16.48
C ILE A 330 12.18 -2.90 -16.55
N TYR A 331 11.96 -2.25 -15.40
CA TYR A 331 11.32 -0.93 -15.31
C TYR A 331 12.13 0.17 -15.99
N ASP A 332 13.46 0.11 -15.92
CA ASP A 332 14.35 1.08 -16.56
C ASP A 332 14.29 1.05 -18.10
N GLN A 333 13.83 -0.05 -18.72
CA GLN A 333 13.70 -0.17 -20.18
C GLN A 333 12.64 0.79 -20.74
N ASP A 334 11.52 0.96 -20.04
CA ASP A 334 10.43 1.86 -20.41
C ASP A 334 10.42 3.16 -19.58
N LYS A 335 11.48 3.40 -18.78
CA LYS A 335 11.56 4.53 -17.83
C LYS A 335 10.33 4.62 -16.92
N VAL A 336 9.88 3.47 -16.44
CA VAL A 336 8.71 3.30 -15.58
C VAL A 336 8.93 4.06 -14.28
N SER A 337 7.98 4.92 -13.93
CA SER A 337 7.91 5.48 -12.58
C SER A 337 7.48 4.40 -11.60
N TRP A 338 7.96 4.39 -10.37
CA TRP A 338 7.61 3.34 -9.41
C TRP A 338 7.57 3.81 -7.96
N SER A 339 6.79 3.10 -7.15
CA SER A 339 6.73 3.25 -5.70
C SER A 339 6.88 1.87 -5.06
N ILE A 340 7.99 1.64 -4.36
CA ILE A 340 8.19 0.38 -3.64
C ILE A 340 7.31 0.36 -2.40
N TRP A 341 6.60 -0.75 -2.21
CA TRP A 341 5.90 -1.03 -0.96
C TRP A 341 6.92 -1.66 -0.02
N LEU A 342 7.26 -1.08 1.13
CA LEU A 342 6.80 0.19 1.73
C LEU A 342 7.94 0.86 2.51
N TYR A 343 7.70 2.05 3.05
CA TYR A 343 8.72 2.79 3.79
C TYR A 343 9.10 2.15 5.14
N LYS A 344 8.11 1.95 6.04
CA LYS A 344 8.33 1.61 7.45
C LYS A 344 7.34 0.56 7.92
N ASP A 345 7.83 -0.44 8.66
CA ASP A 345 7.01 -1.48 9.28
C ASP A 345 7.68 -2.09 10.52
N ILE A 346 7.15 -3.22 11.00
CA ILE A 346 7.68 -4.01 12.12
C ILE A 346 8.70 -5.10 11.71
N GLY A 347 9.24 -5.05 10.49
CA GLY A 347 10.36 -5.89 10.05
C GLY A 347 10.09 -6.80 8.86
N TYR A 348 9.01 -6.59 8.11
CA TYR A 348 8.57 -7.53 7.08
C TYR A 348 9.09 -7.17 5.68
N GLN A 349 8.80 -5.97 5.19
CA GLN A 349 9.10 -5.49 3.83
C GLN A 349 9.77 -4.10 3.83
N GLY A 350 9.61 -3.32 4.91
CA GLY A 350 10.02 -1.91 4.99
C GLY A 350 11.46 -1.61 4.59
N MET A 351 11.66 -0.45 3.96
CA MET A 351 12.99 0.19 3.78
C MET A 351 13.68 0.43 5.12
N VAL A 352 12.91 0.81 6.12
CA VAL A 352 13.29 0.81 7.53
C VAL A 352 12.27 0.00 8.33
N TYR A 353 12.68 -0.52 9.48
CA TYR A 353 11.77 -1.22 10.37
C TYR A 353 12.04 -0.94 11.84
N VAL A 354 11.00 -1.01 12.67
CA VAL A 354 11.09 -0.74 14.10
C VAL A 354 12.08 -1.71 14.78
N LYS A 355 13.00 -1.19 15.58
CA LYS A 355 13.99 -2.03 16.29
C LYS A 355 13.29 -3.04 17.21
N PRO A 356 13.72 -4.32 17.23
CA PRO A 356 13.12 -5.38 18.04
C PRO A 356 13.03 -5.12 19.55
N ASP A 357 13.93 -4.31 20.11
CA ASP A 357 14.05 -4.06 21.54
C ASP A 357 13.26 -2.83 22.01
N THR A 358 12.55 -2.15 21.10
CA THR A 358 11.66 -1.03 21.43
C THR A 358 10.46 -1.46 22.27
N PRO A 359 9.86 -0.55 23.06
CA PRO A 359 8.65 -0.83 23.83
C PRO A 359 7.52 -1.45 22.98
N TYR A 360 7.24 -0.91 21.80
CA TYR A 360 6.18 -1.42 20.94
C TYR A 360 6.44 -2.86 20.50
N MET A 361 7.64 -3.15 19.98
CA MET A 361 7.97 -4.50 19.51
C MET A 361 7.94 -5.52 20.63
N LYS A 362 8.44 -5.18 21.83
CA LYS A 362 8.36 -6.07 22.99
C LYS A 362 6.92 -6.38 23.39
N LEU A 363 6.03 -5.39 23.30
CA LEU A 363 4.61 -5.55 23.63
C LEU A 363 3.91 -6.50 22.65
N VAL A 364 4.07 -6.25 21.35
CA VAL A 364 3.27 -6.94 20.33
C VAL A 364 3.88 -8.25 19.82
N ALA A 365 5.20 -8.46 19.98
CA ALA A 365 5.88 -9.63 19.40
C ALA A 365 5.27 -10.99 19.79
N PRO A 366 4.87 -11.25 21.05
CA PRO A 366 4.20 -12.51 21.39
C PRO A 366 2.88 -12.71 20.63
N PHE A 367 2.10 -11.64 20.46
CA PHE A 367 0.87 -11.70 19.68
C PHE A 367 1.14 -11.85 18.19
N VAL A 368 2.12 -11.13 17.64
CA VAL A 368 2.50 -11.26 16.22
C VAL A 368 2.92 -12.71 15.92
N ALA A 369 3.67 -13.36 16.81
CA ALA A 369 4.02 -14.77 16.67
C ALA A 369 2.77 -15.67 16.70
N LYS A 370 1.80 -15.41 17.58
CA LYS A 370 0.51 -16.10 17.62
C LYS A 370 -0.29 -15.89 16.33
N LYS A 371 -0.39 -14.65 15.85
CA LYS A 371 -1.05 -14.23 14.61
C LYS A 371 -0.50 -15.00 13.41
N GLN A 372 0.82 -15.08 13.29
CA GLN A 372 1.49 -15.84 12.24
C GLN A 372 1.17 -17.33 12.32
N LYS A 373 1.28 -17.93 13.51
CA LYS A 373 0.95 -19.35 13.72
C LYS A 373 -0.50 -19.67 13.36
N LEU A 374 -1.41 -18.74 13.61
CA LEU A 374 -2.84 -18.88 13.31
C LEU A 374 -3.22 -18.51 11.87
N ALA A 375 -2.26 -18.01 11.08
CA ALA A 375 -2.48 -17.58 9.70
C ALA A 375 -3.65 -16.59 9.54
N LEU A 376 -3.68 -15.57 10.41
CA LEU A 376 -4.77 -14.56 10.49
C LEU A 376 -4.68 -13.48 9.42
N ASP A 377 -3.58 -13.39 8.70
CA ASP A 377 -3.44 -12.51 7.55
C ASP A 377 -2.59 -13.17 6.47
N PHE A 378 -2.90 -12.86 5.21
CA PHE A 378 -2.25 -13.49 4.06
C PHE A 378 -0.80 -13.06 3.90
N TRP A 379 -0.51 -11.79 4.14
CA TRP A 379 0.80 -11.20 3.87
C TRP A 379 1.84 -11.61 4.92
N GLY A 380 1.55 -11.53 6.20
CA GLY A 380 2.47 -11.84 7.30
C GLY A 380 2.60 -13.33 7.64
N CYS A 381 1.79 -14.21 7.03
CA CYS A 381 1.82 -15.66 7.27
C CYS A 381 2.92 -16.34 6.44
N VAL A 382 3.88 -16.98 7.14
CA VAL A 382 4.98 -17.72 6.50
C VAL A 382 4.69 -19.22 6.41
N ASP A 383 3.91 -19.77 7.34
CA ASP A 383 3.60 -21.19 7.44
C ASP A 383 2.17 -21.41 7.99
N LYS A 384 1.44 -22.36 7.40
CA LYS A 384 0.07 -22.75 7.77
C LYS A 384 -0.01 -24.12 8.42
N GLU A 385 1.10 -24.85 8.58
CA GLU A 385 1.09 -26.21 9.16
C GLU A 385 0.48 -26.22 10.57
N GLY A 386 0.69 -25.17 11.36
CA GLY A 386 0.14 -25.04 12.71
C GLY A 386 -1.39 -25.02 12.82
N VAL A 387 -2.11 -24.78 11.71
CA VAL A 387 -3.58 -24.76 11.65
C VAL A 387 -4.16 -25.79 10.68
N LYS A 388 -3.31 -26.57 10.01
CA LYS A 388 -3.69 -27.48 8.93
C LYS A 388 -4.64 -28.59 9.39
N ASP A 389 -4.47 -29.12 10.59
CA ASP A 389 -5.32 -30.20 11.11
C ASP A 389 -6.76 -29.74 11.40
N VAL A 390 -6.96 -28.44 11.62
CA VAL A 390 -8.28 -27.84 11.81
C VAL A 390 -8.88 -27.42 10.46
N TYR A 391 -8.15 -26.63 9.68
CA TYR A 391 -8.67 -26.03 8.45
C TYR A 391 -8.64 -26.95 7.25
N GLY A 392 -7.65 -27.84 7.14
CA GLY A 392 -7.48 -28.74 6.01
C GLY A 392 -8.72 -29.63 5.81
N PRO A 393 -9.13 -30.43 6.81
CA PRO A 393 -10.34 -31.25 6.70
C PRO A 393 -11.61 -30.43 6.46
N PHE A 394 -11.71 -29.24 7.06
CA PHE A 394 -12.85 -28.33 6.87
C PHE A 394 -12.95 -27.84 5.41
N VAL A 395 -11.87 -27.28 4.87
CA VAL A 395 -11.83 -26.76 3.49
C VAL A 395 -12.04 -27.89 2.47
N GLU A 396 -11.41 -29.06 2.68
CA GLU A 396 -11.60 -30.22 1.80
C GLU A 396 -13.04 -30.77 1.88
N GLY A 397 -13.66 -30.75 3.06
CA GLY A 397 -15.07 -31.07 3.22
C GLY A 397 -15.97 -30.14 2.40
N LEU A 398 -15.76 -28.82 2.51
CA LEU A 398 -16.50 -27.83 1.74
C LEU A 398 -16.29 -27.96 0.23
N LYS A 399 -15.07 -28.21 -0.22
CA LYS A 399 -14.76 -28.43 -1.65
C LYS A 399 -15.56 -29.59 -2.22
N LYS A 400 -15.66 -30.72 -1.50
CA LYS A 400 -16.42 -31.89 -1.96
C LYS A 400 -17.92 -31.62 -2.11
N MET A 401 -18.45 -30.63 -1.39
CA MET A 401 -19.85 -30.22 -1.48
C MET A 401 -20.13 -29.30 -2.68
N VAL A 402 -19.10 -28.70 -3.28
CA VAL A 402 -19.23 -27.79 -4.42
C VAL A 402 -18.71 -28.46 -5.69
N PRO A 403 -19.52 -28.56 -6.76
CA PRO A 403 -19.07 -29.14 -8.02
C PRO A 403 -17.77 -28.51 -8.53
N GLU A 404 -16.82 -29.32 -8.98
CA GLU A 404 -15.46 -28.88 -9.35
C GLU A 404 -15.46 -27.72 -10.36
N HIS A 405 -16.33 -27.77 -11.36
CA HIS A 405 -16.47 -26.72 -12.38
C HIS A 405 -17.00 -25.37 -11.84
N ILE A 406 -17.56 -25.36 -10.62
CA ILE A 406 -18.06 -24.16 -9.92
C ILE A 406 -17.00 -23.57 -8.98
N GLN A 407 -16.06 -24.37 -8.49
CA GLN A 407 -15.07 -23.94 -7.49
C GLN A 407 -14.18 -22.76 -7.95
N LYS A 408 -14.05 -22.54 -9.27
CA LYS A 408 -13.28 -21.43 -9.87
C LYS A 408 -14.14 -20.27 -10.39
N LYS A 409 -15.46 -20.29 -10.18
CA LYS A 409 -16.38 -19.29 -10.73
C LYS A 409 -16.36 -17.95 -10.00
N LYS A 410 -15.96 -17.92 -8.73
CA LYS A 410 -15.99 -16.69 -7.92
C LYS A 410 -14.87 -15.73 -8.34
N TYR A 411 -15.20 -14.45 -8.47
CA TYR A 411 -14.25 -13.37 -8.68
C TYR A 411 -13.59 -12.95 -7.34
N PRO A 412 -12.31 -12.52 -7.34
CA PRO A 412 -11.37 -12.51 -8.47
C PRO A 412 -10.88 -13.92 -8.83
N HIS A 413 -10.72 -14.18 -10.12
CA HIS A 413 -10.41 -15.52 -10.65
C HIS A 413 -9.02 -16.04 -10.28
N ILE A 414 -8.14 -15.15 -9.80
CA ILE A 414 -6.80 -15.50 -9.29
C ILE A 414 -6.85 -16.20 -7.92
N TRP A 415 -7.98 -16.15 -7.22
CA TRP A 415 -8.11 -16.80 -5.92
C TRP A 415 -8.69 -18.20 -6.04
N THR A 416 -8.04 -19.13 -5.35
CA THR A 416 -8.53 -20.51 -5.22
C THR A 416 -9.74 -20.57 -4.30
N PHE A 417 -10.46 -21.70 -4.33
CA PHE A 417 -11.54 -21.97 -3.40
C PHE A 417 -11.08 -21.85 -1.93
N ASP A 418 -9.89 -22.39 -1.62
CA ASP A 418 -9.24 -22.31 -0.32
C ASP A 418 -9.07 -20.85 0.10
N ARG A 419 -8.49 -20.03 -0.77
CA ARG A 419 -8.27 -18.61 -0.51
C ARG A 419 -9.58 -17.89 -0.18
N GLN A 420 -10.65 -18.19 -0.90
CA GLN A 420 -11.97 -17.60 -0.64
C GLN A 420 -12.51 -17.94 0.76
N ILE A 421 -12.28 -19.17 1.24
CA ILE A 421 -12.66 -19.60 2.60
C ILE A 421 -11.75 -19.00 3.66
N GLU A 422 -10.43 -19.05 3.45
CA GLU A 422 -9.42 -18.54 4.38
C GLU A 422 -9.66 -17.07 4.71
N ARG A 423 -9.98 -16.25 3.70
CA ARG A 423 -10.30 -14.83 3.89
C ARG A 423 -11.49 -14.63 4.80
N ALA A 424 -12.60 -15.30 4.49
CA ALA A 424 -13.84 -15.15 5.24
C ALA A 424 -13.69 -15.60 6.71
N VAL A 425 -12.99 -16.71 6.92
CA VAL A 425 -12.94 -17.36 8.24
C VAL A 425 -11.76 -16.85 9.07
N ARG A 426 -10.55 -16.80 8.52
CA ARG A 426 -9.34 -16.43 9.29
C ARG A 426 -9.06 -14.92 9.27
N GLU A 427 -9.20 -14.30 8.10
CA GLU A 427 -8.76 -12.91 7.90
C GLU A 427 -9.83 -11.87 8.23
N CYS A 428 -11.11 -12.27 8.19
CA CYS A 428 -12.22 -11.50 8.75
C CYS A 428 -12.60 -12.05 10.13
N LEU A 429 -13.37 -13.14 10.20
CA LEU A 429 -14.02 -13.57 11.45
C LEU A 429 -13.04 -13.82 12.62
N MET A 430 -12.02 -14.66 12.46
CA MET A 430 -11.07 -14.89 13.54
C MET A 430 -10.23 -13.66 13.89
N SER A 431 -9.87 -12.90 12.87
CA SER A 431 -9.08 -11.69 13.06
C SER A 431 -9.84 -10.63 13.84
N GLU A 432 -11.16 -10.51 13.64
CA GLU A 432 -12.02 -9.64 14.43
C GLU A 432 -11.98 -10.02 15.92
N TYR A 433 -12.15 -11.30 16.25
CA TYR A 433 -12.04 -11.77 17.65
C TYR A 433 -10.66 -11.53 18.24
N LEU A 434 -9.59 -11.86 17.50
CA LEU A 434 -8.23 -11.73 17.99
C LEU A 434 -7.72 -10.28 17.95
N GLY A 435 -8.43 -9.38 17.26
CA GLY A 435 -8.21 -7.94 17.33
C GLY A 435 -8.50 -7.38 18.72
N TRP A 436 -9.48 -7.95 19.43
CA TRP A 436 -9.75 -7.63 20.84
C TRP A 436 -8.62 -8.10 21.76
N GLU A 437 -8.11 -9.32 21.58
CA GLU A 437 -6.95 -9.80 22.33
C GLU A 437 -5.69 -8.95 22.06
N PHE A 438 -5.49 -8.49 20.82
CA PHE A 438 -4.42 -7.54 20.52
C PHE A 438 -4.61 -6.21 21.29
N ALA A 439 -5.84 -5.71 21.35
CA ALA A 439 -6.16 -4.48 22.05
C ALA A 439 -5.92 -4.57 23.56
N GLU A 440 -6.20 -5.72 24.17
CA GLU A 440 -5.96 -6.00 25.60
C GLU A 440 -4.49 -5.83 26.00
N LEU A 441 -3.54 -5.97 25.05
CA LEU A 441 -2.12 -5.66 25.32
C LEU A 441 -1.90 -4.21 25.77
N PHE A 442 -2.81 -3.31 25.41
CA PHE A 442 -2.75 -1.89 25.74
C PHE A 442 -3.52 -1.55 27.02
N GLU A 443 -4.25 -2.49 27.62
CA GLU A 443 -5.08 -2.24 28.79
C GLU A 443 -4.27 -1.65 29.96
N GLY A 444 -4.88 -0.67 30.64
CA GLY A 444 -4.29 -0.04 31.82
C GLY A 444 -3.14 0.92 31.56
N LYS A 445 -2.66 1.07 30.31
CA LYS A 445 -1.51 1.92 30.00
C LYS A 445 -1.76 3.41 30.28
N THR A 446 -0.73 4.09 30.78
CA THR A 446 -0.73 5.55 30.94
C THR A 446 -0.46 6.24 29.59
N GLU A 447 -0.74 7.53 29.47
CA GLU A 447 -0.36 8.30 28.28
C GLU A 447 1.16 8.32 28.06
N GLU A 448 1.95 8.33 29.13
CA GLU A 448 3.41 8.24 29.06
C GLU A 448 3.88 6.91 28.46
N GLU A 449 3.25 5.79 28.85
CA GLU A 449 3.55 4.49 28.25
C GLU A 449 3.10 4.42 26.79
N LEU A 450 1.93 4.98 26.45
CA LEU A 450 1.43 5.04 25.07
C LEU A 450 2.34 5.91 24.18
N GLU A 451 2.87 7.02 24.72
CA GLU A 451 3.85 7.87 24.04
C GLU A 451 5.13 7.09 23.72
N GLU A 452 5.67 6.32 24.68
CA GLU A 452 6.87 5.52 24.47
C GLU A 452 6.63 4.35 23.49
N LEU A 453 5.43 3.76 23.48
CA LEU A 453 5.03 2.82 22.44
C LEU A 453 5.01 3.49 21.06
N ALA A 454 4.34 4.62 20.91
CA ALA A 454 4.28 5.35 19.64
C ALA A 454 5.67 5.78 19.15
N LYS A 455 6.52 6.29 20.04
CA LYS A 455 7.90 6.73 19.77
C LYS A 455 8.83 5.62 19.30
N SER A 456 8.43 4.35 19.48
CA SER A 456 9.15 3.21 18.88
C SER A 456 9.24 3.33 17.36
N PHE A 457 8.29 4.02 16.70
CA PHE A 457 8.28 4.25 15.26
C PHE A 457 9.14 5.43 14.80
N ALA A 458 9.72 6.22 15.71
CA ALA A 458 10.62 7.30 15.35
C ALA A 458 11.82 6.78 14.55
N PHE A 459 12.34 7.59 13.61
CA PHE A 459 13.39 7.16 12.67
C PHE A 459 14.65 6.64 13.38
N GLU A 460 15.08 7.28 14.46
CA GLU A 460 16.22 6.88 15.29
C GLU A 460 16.02 5.53 16.00
N ASN A 461 14.77 5.09 16.15
CA ASN A 461 14.38 3.81 16.73
C ASN A 461 14.12 2.74 15.66
N CYS A 462 14.43 3.03 14.40
CA CYS A 462 14.34 2.08 13.29
C CYS A 462 15.73 1.54 12.88
N VAL A 463 15.73 0.34 12.30
CA VAL A 463 16.86 -0.25 11.59
C VAL A 463 16.67 0.01 10.09
N LYS A 464 17.75 0.39 9.40
CA LYS A 464 17.75 0.52 7.94
C LYS A 464 18.00 -0.84 7.31
N ARG A 465 17.17 -1.25 6.35
CA ARG A 465 17.42 -2.45 5.55
C ARG A 465 18.49 -2.16 4.50
N VAL A 466 19.76 -2.33 4.86
CA VAL A 466 20.91 -1.89 4.05
C VAL A 466 20.84 -2.40 2.61
N GLY A 467 20.71 -3.72 2.40
CA GLY A 467 20.66 -4.29 1.05
C GLY A 467 19.55 -3.74 0.16
N LEU A 468 18.35 -3.49 0.72
CA LEU A 468 17.27 -2.84 -0.03
C LEU A 468 17.61 -1.39 -0.36
N ASN A 469 18.03 -0.61 0.64
CA ASN A 469 18.29 0.81 0.45
C ASN A 469 19.47 1.08 -0.50
N ASP A 470 20.47 0.21 -0.53
CA ASP A 470 21.60 0.31 -1.46
C ASP A 470 21.11 0.11 -2.91
N ILE A 471 20.31 -0.93 -3.17
CA ILE A 471 19.71 -1.19 -4.50
C ILE A 471 18.85 -0.01 -4.95
N LEU A 472 18.00 0.52 -4.07
CA LEU A 472 17.14 1.66 -4.39
C LEU A 472 17.98 2.93 -4.63
N GLN A 473 19.04 3.14 -3.85
CA GLN A 473 19.93 4.29 -4.04
C GLN A 473 20.69 4.22 -5.37
N GLU A 474 21.15 3.03 -5.77
CA GLU A 474 21.77 2.82 -7.07
C GLU A 474 20.80 3.14 -8.21
N ASP A 475 19.55 2.67 -8.12
CA ASP A 475 18.53 2.98 -9.13
C ASP A 475 18.12 4.46 -9.12
N GLY A 476 17.99 5.06 -7.94
CA GLY A 476 17.63 6.48 -7.74
C GLY A 476 18.59 7.46 -8.39
N LYS A 477 19.87 7.08 -8.49
CA LYS A 477 20.92 7.90 -9.14
C LYS A 477 20.92 7.80 -10.66
N LYS A 478 20.20 6.85 -11.26
CA LYS A 478 20.13 6.72 -12.73
C LYS A 478 19.43 7.95 -13.32
N PRO A 479 19.93 8.50 -14.44
CA PRO A 479 19.31 9.63 -15.10
C PRO A 479 17.92 9.27 -15.64
N ALA A 480 17.06 10.28 -15.78
CA ALA A 480 15.76 10.15 -16.42
C ALA A 480 15.84 10.14 -17.96
N GLN A 481 17.01 10.46 -18.53
CA GLN A 481 17.28 10.52 -19.98
C GLN A 481 17.75 9.19 -20.56
#